data_AF-A0A2S8VAA6-F1
#
_entry.id   AF-A0A2S8VAA6-F1
#
_cell.length_a   1.000
_cell.length_b   1.000
_cell.length_c   1.000
_cell.angle_alpha   90.00
_cell.angle_beta   90.00
_cell.angle_gamma   90.00
#
_symmetry.space_group_name_H-M   'P 1'
#
loop_
_entity.id
_entity.type
_entity.pdbx_description
1 polymer ?
#
loop_
_entity_poly.entity_id
_entity_poly.type
_entity_poly.pdbx_seq_one_letter_code
_entity_poly.pdbx_strand_id
1 'polypeptide(L)' 'MAKVWDAYCKRRAEARLRNLAADMDPHILQDVGAPSWLVNETTMQRDLARLKHTDYMRW' A
#
# COMPACT_ATOMS: atom_id res chain seq x y z
N MET A 1 -19.12 -21.42 -8.16
CA MET A 1 -17.68 -21.44 -7.78
C MET A 1 -16.81 -20.44 -8.54
N ALA A 2 -17.01 -20.20 -9.84
CA ALA A 2 -16.18 -19.27 -10.62
C ALA A 2 -16.10 -17.83 -10.06
N LYS A 3 -17.22 -17.29 -9.54
CA LYS A 3 -17.24 -15.94 -8.93
C LYS A 3 -16.40 -15.84 -7.65
N VAL A 4 -16.37 -16.90 -6.85
CA VAL A 4 -15.56 -16.95 -5.62
C VAL A 4 -14.08 -17.04 -5.97
N TRP A 5 -13.75 -17.83 -7.01
CA TRP A 5 -12.39 -17.93 -7.52
C TRP A 5 -11.88 -16.61 -8.12
N ASP A 6 -12.70 -15.91 -8.92
CA ASP A 6 -12.35 -14.59 -9.46
C ASP A 6 -12.12 -13.55 -8.34
N ALA A 7 -13.01 -13.52 -7.35
CA ALA A 7 -12.84 -12.66 -6.17
C ALA A 7 -11.55 -13.00 -5.39
N TYR A 8 -11.23 -14.28 -5.23
CA TYR A 8 -9.99 -14.73 -4.61
C TYR A 8 -8.76 -14.30 -5.41
N CYS A 9 -8.76 -14.47 -6.72
CA CYS A 9 -7.68 -14.05 -7.61
C CYS A 9 -7.44 -12.55 -7.54
N LYS A 10 -8.51 -11.74 -7.56
CA LYS A 10 -8.43 -10.28 -7.39
C LYS A 10 -7.81 -9.90 -6.05
N ARG A 11 -8.33 -10.46 -4.95
CA ARG A 11 -7.80 -10.22 -3.60
C ARG A 11 -6.32 -10.63 -3.48
N ARG A 12 -5.92 -11.72 -4.12
CA ARG A 12 -4.53 -12.18 -4.14
C ARG A 12 -3.62 -11.26 -4.96
N ALA A 13 -4.11 -10.73 -6.09
CA ALA A 13 -3.37 -9.76 -6.89
C ALA A 13 -3.18 -8.45 -6.12
N GLU A 14 -4.23 -7.94 -5.48
CA GLU A 14 -4.16 -6.76 -4.60
C GLU A 14 -3.15 -6.96 -3.45
N ALA A 15 -3.18 -8.12 -2.80
CA ALA A 15 -2.22 -8.43 -1.73
C ALA A 15 -0.76 -8.48 -2.23
N ARG A 16 -0.52 -8.99 -3.44
CA ARG A 16 0.82 -8.96 -4.06
C ARG A 16 1.27 -7.54 -4.36
N LEU A 17 0.38 -6.70 -4.88
CA LEU A 17 0.68 -5.29 -5.15
C LEU A 17 1.02 -4.54 -3.87
N ARG A 18 0.27 -4.78 -2.79
CA ARG A 18 0.60 -4.23 -1.46
C ARG A 18 1.98 -4.66 -0.97
N ASN A 19 2.30 -5.94 -1.09
CA ASN A 19 3.61 -6.45 -0.67
C ASN A 19 4.75 -5.84 -1.49
N LEU A 20 4.56 -5.64 -2.79
CA LEU A 20 5.55 -4.97 -3.64
C LEU A 20 5.68 -3.48 -3.30
N ALA A 21 4.56 -2.82 -3.02
CA ALA A 21 4.50 -1.41 -2.70
C ALA A 21 5.02 -1.07 -1.29
N ALA A 22 5.06 -2.04 -0.37
CA ALA A 22 5.52 -1.84 1.01
C ALA A 22 6.96 -1.30 1.07
N ASP A 23 7.83 -1.75 0.17
CA ASP A 23 9.24 -1.33 0.11
C ASP A 23 9.48 -0.17 -0.88
N MET A 24 8.46 0.22 -1.65
CA MET A 24 8.58 1.29 -2.66
C MET A 24 8.20 2.66 -2.11
N ASP A 25 8.80 3.73 -2.65
CA ASP A 25 8.40 5.11 -2.35
C ASP A 25 7.08 5.46 -3.06
N PRO A 26 6.16 6.24 -2.44
CA PRO A 26 4.87 6.55 -3.05
C PRO A 26 5.02 7.36 -4.35
N HIS A 27 6.07 8.17 -4.47
CA HIS A 27 6.34 8.92 -5.71
C HIS A 27 6.74 7.98 -6.85
N ILE A 28 7.55 6.96 -6.55
CA ILE A 28 7.94 5.94 -7.54
C ILE A 28 6.71 5.12 -7.97
N LEU A 29 5.80 4.81 -7.02
CA LEU A 29 4.53 4.15 -7.36
C LEU A 29 3.68 5.01 -8.30
N GLN A 30 3.66 6.33 -8.09
CA GLN A 30 2.94 7.26 -8.96
C GLN A 30 3.55 7.31 -10.37
N ASP A 31 4.89 7.34 -10.47
CA ASP A 31 5.60 7.39 -11.76
C ASP A 31 5.44 6.11 -12.59
N VAL A 32 5.35 4.95 -11.92
CA VAL A 32 5.12 3.64 -12.57
C VAL A 32 3.65 3.47 -13.00
N GLY A 33 2.78 4.42 -12.66
CA GLY A 33 1.35 4.36 -12.97
C GLY A 33 0.60 3.35 -12.10
N ALA A 34 1.02 3.18 -10.85
CA ALA A 34 0.32 2.31 -9.90
C ALA A 34 -1.12 2.80 -9.66
N PRO A 35 -2.04 1.89 -9.27
CA PRO A 35 -3.41 2.26 -8.97
C PRO A 35 -3.49 3.32 -7.85
N SER A 36 -4.38 4.29 -8.00
CA SER A 36 -4.54 5.39 -7.03
C SER A 36 -4.83 4.92 -5.61
N TRP A 37 -5.59 3.83 -5.44
CA TRP A 37 -5.85 3.25 -4.13
C TRP A 37 -4.58 2.76 -3.44
N LEU A 38 -3.62 2.23 -4.19
CA LEU A 38 -2.36 1.69 -3.67
C LEU A 38 -1.42 2.83 -3.28
N VAL A 39 -1.32 3.87 -4.12
CA VAL A 39 -0.55 5.09 -3.82
C VAL A 39 -1.07 5.71 -2.53
N ASN A 40 -2.38 5.94 -2.41
CA ASN A 40 -3.00 6.52 -1.22
C ASN A 40 -2.74 5.68 0.04
N GLU A 41 -2.86 4.35 -0.05
CA GLU A 41 -2.60 3.44 1.06
C GLU A 41 -1.15 3.53 1.55
N THR A 42 -0.17 3.52 0.63
CA THR A 42 1.25 3.64 0.99
C THR A 42 1.63 5.00 1.56
N THR A 43 1.05 6.09 1.05
CA THR A 43 1.24 7.45 1.60
C THR A 43 0.72 7.53 3.03
N MET A 44 -0.50 7.03 3.28
CA MET A 44 -1.08 7.01 4.62
C MET A 44 -0.26 6.20 5.61
N GLN A 45 0.24 5.02 5.21
CA GLN A 45 1.09 4.20 6.07
C GLN A 45 2.40 4.91 6.45
N ARG A 46 3.02 5.63 5.51
CA ARG A 46 4.21 6.43 5.79
C ARG A 46 3.92 7.61 6.71
N ASP A 47 2.81 8.32 6.49
CA ASP A 47 2.44 9.45 7.36
C ASP A 47 2.16 8.98 8.79
N LEU A 48 1.49 7.83 8.96
CA LEU A 48 1.30 7.19 10.27
C LEU A 48 2.63 6.78 10.91
N ALA A 49 3.56 6.19 10.14
CA ALA A 49 4.88 5.84 10.65
C ALA A 49 5.67 7.08 11.09
N ARG A 50 5.57 8.18 10.35
CA ARG A 50 6.19 9.47 10.68
C ARG A 50 5.59 10.03 11.97
N LEU A 51 4.27 10.07 12.11
CA LEU A 51 3.60 10.53 13.33
C LEU A 51 4.01 9.71 14.55
N LYS A 52 4.03 8.37 14.42
CA LYS A 52 4.49 7.48 15.49
C LYS A 52 5.94 7.78 15.88
N HIS A 53 6.82 8.07 14.92
CA HIS A 53 8.21 8.42 15.19
C HIS A 53 8.35 9.79 15.87
N THR A 54 7.54 10.77 15.51
CA THR A 54 7.48 12.08 16.17
C THR A 54 7.03 11.93 17.62
N ASP A 55 6.00 11.12 17.87
CA ASP A 55 5.61 10.79 19.24
C ASP A 55 6.77 10.11 19.96
N TYR A 56 7.49 9.16 19.34
CA TYR A 56 8.70 8.51 19.89
C TYR A 56 9.80 9.46 20.37
N MET A 57 9.91 10.67 19.81
CA MET A 57 10.93 11.65 20.19
C MET A 57 10.48 12.64 21.28
N ARG A 58 9.21 12.61 21.70
CA ARG A 58 8.60 13.62 22.59
C ARG A 58 8.59 13.24 24.08
N TRP A 59 8.90 12.00 24.41
CA TRP A 59 9.10 11.40 25.74
C TRP A 59 10.58 11.02 25.93
#